data_AF-A0A067S7S1-F1
#
_entry.id   AF-A0A067S7S1-F1
#
_cell.length_a   1.000
_cell.length_b   1.000
_cell.length_c   1.000
_cell.angle_alpha   90.00
_cell.angle_beta   90.00
_cell.angle_gamma   90.00
#
_symmetry.space_group_name_H-M   'P 1'
#
loop_
_entity.id
_entity.type
_entity.pdbx_description
1 polymer ?
#
loop_
_entity_poly.entity_id
_entity_poly.type
_entity_poly.pdbx_seq_one_letter_code
_entity_poly.pdbx_strand_id
1 'polypeptide(L)'
;MNQEILLHSTANQLSAPSRANPVAIVGPGRILDEAFLLAGKSLGNAVNHLAHRLGSGPIATTKRIQTALGSQPNKILDALDRLNHYLNGSSGVDTQNVHILTTGFEKLMEYALPKETFSSQLQALNSIVMLATRYPGLRRLFAQSCHTPLTQKSLFASWRRIGESCDSNPQFVFYQKFAAFCLIDNHLVREVEDTLPSQLGGVGAINNAIETLLARIDGSDLESRAALRYLGGILELPVYWIDRSSPHTRVASKAIFERARDILLDLDLGTAIENDSAPPVVMESEAIDIFAHAILGGLEIWVGSHPVGPDSDNPSWESACWFSAGETFIKLLRMPRARKLLPLSSQRTQTDEVRKIYPVAENTTEVLVFRAMVDKSTEGSSKLNAPYETITKLSQLRADDIVIA
;
A
#
# COMPACT_ATOMS: atom_id res chain seq x y z
N MET A 1 -43.11 -51.34 -16.40
CA MET A 1 -44.13 -51.32 -17.46
C MET A 1 -43.85 -50.06 -18.27
N ASN A 2 -43.19 -50.26 -19.40
CA ASN A 2 -42.64 -49.23 -20.28
C ASN A 2 -43.76 -48.66 -21.16
N GLN A 3 -43.71 -47.36 -21.44
CA GLN A 3 -44.13 -46.85 -22.75
C GLN A 3 -43.37 -45.55 -23.05
N GLU A 4 -42.32 -45.73 -23.85
CA GLU A 4 -41.67 -44.71 -24.66
C GLU A 4 -42.64 -44.27 -25.76
N ILE A 5 -42.75 -42.95 -25.99
CA ILE A 5 -43.24 -42.44 -27.27
C ILE A 5 -42.12 -41.56 -27.82
N LEU A 6 -41.41 -42.19 -28.76
CA LEU A 6 -40.38 -41.64 -29.62
C LEU A 6 -41.08 -41.14 -30.89
N LEU A 7 -41.00 -39.84 -31.17
CA LEU A 7 -41.31 -39.30 -32.50
C LEU A 7 -40.17 -38.39 -32.94
N HIS A 8 -39.29 -38.95 -33.78
CA HIS A 8 -38.41 -38.20 -34.65
C HIS A 8 -39.23 -37.57 -35.78
N SER A 9 -39.05 -36.27 -35.99
CA SER A 9 -39.31 -35.64 -37.29
C SER A 9 -38.20 -34.62 -37.56
N THR A 10 -37.27 -35.02 -38.41
CA THR A 10 -36.20 -34.20 -38.96
C THR A 10 -36.76 -33.39 -40.12
N ALA A 11 -36.73 -32.06 -40.04
CA ALA A 11 -36.83 -31.19 -41.21
C ALA A 11 -35.90 -29.99 -41.01
N ASN A 12 -34.78 -30.00 -41.74
CA ASN A 12 -33.90 -28.88 -41.93
C ASN A 12 -34.62 -27.74 -42.66
N GLN A 13 -34.60 -26.52 -42.11
CA GLN A 13 -34.55 -25.29 -42.91
C GLN A 13 -33.63 -24.27 -42.24
N LEU A 14 -32.54 -23.93 -42.93
CA LEU A 14 -31.74 -22.72 -42.71
C LEU A 14 -32.60 -21.48 -42.98
N SER A 15 -32.56 -20.48 -42.09
CA SER A 15 -32.70 -19.03 -42.41
C SER A 15 -32.36 -18.16 -41.19
N ALA A 16 -31.19 -17.52 -41.24
CA ALA A 16 -30.77 -16.18 -40.77
C ALA A 16 -31.19 -15.56 -39.40
N PRO A 17 -30.42 -14.56 -38.89
CA PRO A 17 -30.31 -14.21 -37.48
C PRO A 17 -31.20 -13.02 -37.06
N SER A 18 -31.68 -13.03 -35.80
CA SER A 18 -31.83 -11.84 -34.95
C SER A 18 -32.39 -12.26 -33.59
N ARG A 19 -31.51 -12.57 -32.63
CA ARG A 19 -31.89 -12.52 -31.22
C ARG A 19 -31.89 -11.04 -30.82
N ALA A 20 -33.05 -10.41 -30.91
CA ALA A 20 -33.31 -9.20 -30.17
C ALA A 20 -33.10 -9.50 -28.68
N ASN A 21 -32.13 -8.82 -28.05
CA ASN A 21 -32.04 -8.76 -26.60
C ASN A 21 -33.39 -8.26 -26.07
N PRO A 22 -34.03 -8.94 -25.10
CA PRO A 22 -35.20 -8.38 -24.45
C PRO A 22 -34.76 -7.09 -23.76
N VAL A 23 -35.23 -5.95 -24.27
CA VAL A 23 -35.12 -4.66 -23.60
C VAL A 23 -35.88 -4.82 -22.30
N ALA A 24 -35.14 -4.98 -21.21
CA ALA A 24 -35.69 -4.97 -19.86
C ALA A 24 -36.27 -3.56 -19.64
N ILE A 25 -37.59 -3.45 -19.75
CA ILE A 25 -38.31 -2.21 -19.41
C ILE A 25 -38.11 -2.02 -17.91
N VAL A 26 -37.24 -1.08 -17.56
CA VAL A 26 -36.93 -0.71 -16.17
C VAL A 26 -38.17 -0.09 -15.56
N GLY A 27 -38.81 -0.81 -14.64
CA GLY A 27 -39.99 -0.33 -13.94
C GLY A 27 -39.68 0.88 -13.03
N PRO A 28 -40.65 1.79 -12.82
CA PRO A 28 -40.46 3.02 -12.04
C PRO A 28 -40.04 2.78 -10.59
N GLY A 29 -40.33 1.60 -10.02
CA GLY A 29 -39.87 1.22 -8.68
C GLY A 29 -38.34 1.13 -8.53
N ARG A 30 -37.62 0.67 -9.57
CA ARG A 30 -36.15 0.57 -9.54
C ARG A 30 -35.47 1.93 -9.65
N ILE A 31 -36.09 2.85 -10.40
CA ILE A 31 -35.62 4.24 -10.55
C ILE A 31 -35.80 4.99 -9.22
N LEU A 32 -36.90 4.74 -8.49
CA LEU A 32 -37.10 5.29 -7.16
C LEU A 32 -36.10 4.73 -6.15
N ASP A 33 -35.84 3.41 -6.14
CA ASP A 33 -34.83 2.81 -5.26
C ASP A 33 -33.42 3.35 -5.55
N GLU A 34 -33.03 3.48 -6.82
CA GLU A 34 -31.75 4.09 -7.22
C GLU A 34 -31.67 5.57 -6.81
N ALA A 35 -32.76 6.34 -6.94
CA ALA A 35 -32.84 7.73 -6.51
C ALA A 35 -32.76 7.88 -4.98
N PHE A 36 -33.41 7.00 -4.21
CA PHE A 36 -33.32 6.99 -2.74
C PHE A 36 -31.92 6.59 -2.26
N LEU A 37 -31.27 5.62 -2.91
CA LEU A 37 -29.89 5.25 -2.61
C LEU A 37 -28.90 6.38 -2.94
N LEU A 38 -29.08 7.06 -4.07
CA LEU A 38 -28.28 8.24 -4.45
C LEU A 38 -28.49 9.40 -3.47
N ALA A 39 -29.73 9.68 -3.09
CA ALA A 39 -30.05 10.71 -2.10
C ALA A 39 -29.47 10.37 -0.73
N GLY A 40 -29.58 9.11 -0.28
CA GLY A 40 -28.99 8.63 0.97
C GLY A 40 -27.47 8.69 0.99
N LYS A 41 -26.81 8.35 -0.13
CA LYS A 41 -25.34 8.46 -0.28
C LYS A 41 -24.88 9.91 -0.26
N SER A 42 -25.60 10.81 -0.94
CA SER A 42 -25.31 12.24 -0.95
C SER A 42 -25.49 12.86 0.45
N LEU A 43 -26.58 12.51 1.14
CA LEU A 43 -26.83 12.97 2.51
C LEU A 43 -25.79 12.42 3.50
N GLY A 44 -25.42 11.14 3.40
CA GLY A 44 -24.36 10.54 4.20
C GLY A 44 -23.00 11.21 3.98
N ASN A 45 -22.67 11.55 2.73
CA ASN A 45 -21.45 12.29 2.40
C ASN A 45 -21.47 13.73 2.95
N ALA A 46 -22.63 14.41 2.89
CA ALA A 46 -22.79 15.76 3.44
C ALA A 46 -22.68 15.76 4.97
N VAL A 47 -23.29 14.78 5.65
CA VAL A 47 -23.19 14.60 7.12
C VAL A 47 -21.76 14.27 7.52
N ASN A 48 -21.08 13.37 6.80
CA ASN A 48 -19.66 13.09 7.04
C ASN A 48 -18.78 14.32 6.81
N HIS A 49 -19.04 15.13 5.78
CA HIS A 49 -18.32 16.38 5.53
C HIS A 49 -18.56 17.44 6.62
N LEU A 50 -19.78 17.53 7.15
CA LEU A 50 -20.13 18.40 8.27
C LEU A 50 -19.51 17.92 9.58
N ALA A 51 -19.56 16.61 9.87
CA ALA A 51 -18.88 16.01 11.00
C ALA A 51 -17.37 16.27 10.95
N HIS A 52 -16.76 16.12 9.77
CA HIS A 52 -15.37 16.49 9.51
C HIS A 52 -15.05 17.96 9.82
N ARG A 53 -15.91 18.89 9.38
CA ARG A 53 -15.76 20.32 9.68
C ARG A 53 -15.92 20.64 11.17
N LEU A 54 -16.68 19.83 11.90
CA LEU A 54 -16.89 19.93 13.34
C LEU A 54 -15.89 19.10 14.16
N GLY A 55 -14.87 18.50 13.52
CA GLY A 55 -13.86 17.70 14.22
C GLY A 55 -14.39 16.38 14.81
N SER A 56 -15.53 15.89 14.33
CA SER A 56 -16.19 14.67 14.77
C SER A 56 -16.13 13.59 13.68
N GLY A 57 -16.12 12.32 14.09
CA GLY A 57 -16.12 11.17 13.19
C GLY A 57 -14.79 10.40 13.11
N PRO A 58 -14.77 9.25 12.40
CA PRO A 58 -13.63 8.34 12.41
C PRO A 58 -12.36 8.98 11.86
N ILE A 59 -12.42 9.60 10.68
CA ILE A 59 -11.22 10.16 10.02
C ILE A 59 -10.67 11.36 10.81
N ALA A 60 -11.52 12.20 11.40
CA ALA A 60 -11.08 13.29 12.27
C ALA A 60 -10.37 12.76 13.52
N THR A 61 -10.88 11.68 14.10
CA THR A 61 -10.28 10.97 15.24
C THR A 61 -8.92 10.38 14.86
N THR A 62 -8.83 9.70 13.72
CA THR A 62 -7.58 9.17 13.16
C THR A 62 -6.53 10.26 12.96
N LYS A 63 -6.92 11.41 12.39
CA LYS A 63 -6.02 12.56 12.21
C LYS A 63 -5.53 13.10 13.55
N ARG A 64 -6.37 13.13 14.59
CA ARG A 64 -5.97 13.55 15.94
C ARG A 64 -4.95 12.59 16.55
N ILE A 65 -5.15 11.28 16.39
CA ILE A 65 -4.19 10.24 16.82
C ILE A 65 -2.85 10.44 16.12
N GLN A 66 -2.84 10.57 14.79
CA GLN A 66 -1.62 10.82 14.02
C GLN A 66 -0.93 12.13 14.43
N THR A 67 -1.70 13.18 14.71
CA THR A 67 -1.15 14.46 15.19
C THR A 67 -0.49 14.32 16.56
N ALA A 68 -1.05 13.49 17.45
CA ALA A 68 -0.48 13.21 18.77
C ALA A 68 0.83 12.41 18.70
N LEU A 69 0.96 11.52 17.71
CA LEU A 69 2.24 10.84 17.41
C LEU A 69 3.27 11.78 16.80
N GLY A 70 2.80 12.81 16.09
CA GLY A 70 3.62 13.80 15.41
C GLY A 70 3.75 13.53 13.91
N SER A 71 4.23 14.53 13.18
CA SER A 71 4.32 14.49 11.71
C SER A 71 5.70 14.10 11.18
N GLN A 72 6.72 14.04 12.05
CA GLN A 72 8.10 13.74 11.67
C GLN A 72 8.44 12.31 12.08
N PRO A 73 9.13 11.52 11.23
CA PRO A 73 9.49 10.14 11.53
C PRO A 73 10.19 9.92 12.89
N ASN A 74 11.13 10.79 13.27
CA ASN A 74 11.80 10.71 14.58
C ASN A 74 10.83 10.97 15.75
N LYS A 75 9.89 11.92 15.60
CA LYS A 75 8.90 12.22 16.64
C LYS A 75 7.91 11.08 16.82
N ILE A 76 7.51 10.44 15.71
CA ILE A 76 6.67 9.24 15.73
C ILE A 76 7.38 8.12 16.47
N LEU A 77 8.64 7.83 16.12
CA LEU A 77 9.44 6.82 16.81
C LEU A 77 9.53 7.08 18.32
N ASP A 78 9.91 8.29 18.72
CA ASP A 78 10.01 8.67 20.13
C ASP A 78 8.66 8.54 20.86
N ALA A 79 7.55 8.87 20.20
CA ALA A 79 6.21 8.74 20.76
C ALA A 79 5.81 7.28 20.96
N LEU A 80 6.14 6.41 20.00
CA LEU A 80 5.86 4.97 20.07
C LEU A 80 6.71 4.28 21.15
N ASP A 81 7.99 4.62 21.27
CA ASP A 81 8.86 4.08 22.34
C ASP A 81 8.36 4.53 23.73
N ARG A 82 8.04 5.81 23.89
CA ARG A 82 7.44 6.34 25.14
C ARG A 82 6.15 5.62 25.50
N LEU A 83 5.29 5.39 24.52
CA LEU A 83 4.06 4.64 24.72
C LEU A 83 4.36 3.19 25.16
N ASN A 84 5.29 2.51 24.50
CA ASN A 84 5.63 1.12 24.86
C ASN A 84 6.16 1.04 26.29
N HIS A 85 7.02 1.98 26.70
CA HIS A 85 7.46 2.11 28.09
C HIS A 85 6.30 2.33 29.07
N TYR A 86 5.34 3.21 28.75
CA TYR A 86 4.15 3.40 29.58
C TYR A 86 3.34 2.11 29.73
N LEU A 87 3.11 1.40 28.63
CA LEU A 87 2.35 0.15 28.60
C LEU A 87 3.03 -0.99 29.37
N ASN A 88 4.34 -0.90 29.58
CA ASN A 88 5.12 -1.84 30.38
C ASN A 88 5.30 -1.37 31.84
N GLY A 89 4.62 -0.29 32.26
CA GLY A 89 4.62 0.19 33.64
C GLY A 89 5.80 1.12 34.01
N SER A 90 6.54 1.64 33.04
CA SER A 90 7.60 2.62 33.32
C SER A 90 7.03 3.95 33.79
N SER A 91 7.56 4.49 34.88
CA SER A 91 7.18 5.81 35.42
C SER A 91 7.79 6.96 34.61
N GLY A 92 7.05 8.07 34.45
CA GLY A 92 7.57 9.33 33.86
C GLY A 92 7.17 9.60 32.40
N VAL A 93 6.22 8.84 31.84
CA VAL A 93 5.71 9.09 30.48
C VAL A 93 4.65 10.18 30.49
N ASP A 94 4.64 11.01 29.45
CA ASP A 94 3.63 12.03 29.19
C ASP A 94 2.22 11.42 29.13
N THR A 95 1.49 11.55 30.23
CA THR A 95 0.13 11.02 30.39
C THR A 95 -0.88 11.71 29.49
N GLN A 96 -0.60 12.95 29.04
CA GLN A 96 -1.55 13.69 28.20
C GLN A 96 -1.63 13.11 26.80
N ASN A 97 -0.48 12.79 26.20
CA ASN A 97 -0.45 12.16 24.88
C ASN A 97 -1.07 10.75 24.91
N VAL A 98 -0.75 9.95 25.92
CA VAL A 98 -1.38 8.64 26.11
C VAL A 98 -2.90 8.78 26.24
N HIS A 99 -3.39 9.74 27.02
CA HIS A 99 -4.82 9.99 27.16
C HIS A 99 -5.49 10.35 25.82
N ILE A 100 -4.86 11.20 25.00
CA ILE A 100 -5.37 11.54 23.65
C ILE A 100 -5.46 10.29 22.78
N LEU A 101 -4.44 9.43 22.81
CA LEU A 101 -4.41 8.17 22.06
C LEU A 101 -5.52 7.23 22.53
N THR A 102 -5.62 6.95 23.84
CA THR A 102 -6.64 6.07 24.43
C THR A 102 -8.05 6.54 24.08
N THR A 103 -8.38 7.82 24.33
CA THR A 103 -9.71 8.36 23.99
C THR A 103 -9.97 8.34 22.48
N GLY A 104 -8.93 8.51 21.66
CA GLY A 104 -9.05 8.36 20.21
C GLY A 104 -9.40 6.93 19.80
N PHE A 105 -8.75 5.93 20.41
CA PHE A 105 -9.01 4.53 20.13
C PHE A 105 -10.37 4.06 20.64
N GLU A 106 -10.78 4.46 21.84
CA GLU A 106 -12.14 4.24 22.36
C GLU A 106 -13.20 4.76 21.38
N LYS A 107 -13.04 6.00 20.89
CA LYS A 107 -13.95 6.58 19.90
C LYS A 107 -13.97 5.81 18.58
N LEU A 108 -12.83 5.35 18.08
CA LEU A 108 -12.80 4.52 16.86
C LEU A 108 -13.51 3.19 17.06
N MET A 109 -13.38 2.57 18.24
CA MET A 109 -14.11 1.36 18.60
C MET A 109 -15.61 1.61 18.70
N GLU A 110 -16.03 2.75 19.26
CA GLU A 110 -17.43 3.17 19.28
C GLU A 110 -17.96 3.41 17.86
N TYR A 111 -17.17 4.05 17.00
CA TYR A 111 -17.56 4.31 15.62
C TYR A 111 -17.73 3.04 14.78
N ALA A 112 -17.08 1.95 15.18
CA ALA A 112 -17.21 0.64 14.54
C ALA A 112 -18.47 -0.14 14.96
N LEU A 113 -19.26 0.36 15.92
CA LEU A 113 -20.45 -0.34 16.40
C LEU A 113 -21.67 -0.18 15.46
N PRO A 114 -22.60 -1.15 15.45
CA PRO A 114 -23.77 -1.17 14.57
C PRO A 114 -24.71 0.05 14.65
N LYS A 115 -24.66 0.77 15.78
CA LYS A 115 -25.44 1.99 16.05
C LYS A 115 -25.08 3.16 15.12
N GLU A 116 -23.89 3.12 14.53
CA GLU A 116 -23.37 4.16 13.64
C GLU A 116 -23.79 3.93 12.20
N THR A 117 -23.62 4.94 11.34
CA THR A 117 -23.89 4.77 9.90
C THR A 117 -22.93 3.76 9.27
N PHE A 118 -23.36 3.11 8.18
CA PHE A 118 -22.51 2.18 7.43
C PHE A 118 -21.16 2.81 7.03
N SER A 119 -21.21 4.05 6.55
CA SER A 119 -20.02 4.77 6.12
C SER A 119 -19.08 5.05 7.29
N SER A 120 -19.62 5.47 8.45
CA SER A 120 -18.83 5.72 9.66
C SER A 120 -18.18 4.44 10.18
N GLN A 121 -18.91 3.32 10.22
CA GLN A 121 -18.35 2.03 10.63
C GLN A 121 -17.23 1.58 9.70
N LEU A 122 -17.45 1.66 8.38
CA LEU A 122 -16.44 1.28 7.40
C LEU A 122 -15.16 2.14 7.52
N GLN A 123 -15.32 3.46 7.70
CA GLN A 123 -14.19 4.37 7.92
C GLN A 123 -13.46 4.09 9.25
N ALA A 124 -14.19 3.73 10.30
CA ALA A 124 -13.62 3.35 11.58
C ALA A 124 -12.83 2.05 11.47
N LEU A 125 -13.38 1.01 10.86
CA LEU A 125 -12.70 -0.26 10.63
C LEU A 125 -11.43 -0.08 9.78
N ASN A 126 -11.48 0.72 8.71
CA ASN A 126 -10.29 1.05 7.94
C ASN A 126 -9.25 1.81 8.78
N SER A 127 -9.69 2.79 9.58
CA SER A 127 -8.81 3.54 10.47
C SER A 127 -8.14 2.64 11.52
N ILE A 128 -8.87 1.67 12.07
CA ILE A 128 -8.35 0.67 13.00
C ILE A 128 -7.26 -0.15 12.33
N VAL A 129 -7.52 -0.71 11.14
CA VAL A 129 -6.51 -1.46 10.37
C VAL A 129 -5.29 -0.60 10.14
N MET A 130 -5.45 0.60 9.57
CA MET A 130 -4.35 1.50 9.26
C MET A 130 -3.51 1.82 10.49
N LEU A 131 -4.13 2.24 11.60
CA LEU A 131 -3.40 2.61 12.82
C LEU A 131 -2.70 1.41 13.46
N ALA A 132 -3.36 0.24 13.50
CA ALA A 132 -2.82 -0.96 14.13
C ALA A 132 -1.64 -1.56 13.35
N THR A 133 -1.61 -1.41 12.03
CA THR A 133 -0.53 -1.97 11.19
C THR A 133 0.56 -0.97 10.83
N ARG A 134 0.24 0.34 10.73
CA ARG A 134 1.22 1.37 10.34
C ARG A 134 2.14 1.79 11.49
N TYR A 135 1.65 1.71 12.73
CA TYR A 135 2.37 2.19 13.90
C TYR A 135 2.56 1.06 14.91
N PRO A 136 3.67 0.30 14.82
CA PRO A 136 3.98 -0.76 15.76
C PRO A 136 3.89 -0.30 17.22
N GLY A 137 3.19 -1.06 18.05
CA GLY A 137 2.96 -0.76 19.47
C GLY A 137 1.60 -0.12 19.76
N LEU A 138 0.92 0.46 18.77
CA LEU A 138 -0.41 1.07 18.98
C LEU A 138 -1.51 0.03 19.19
N ARG A 139 -1.35 -1.20 18.68
CA ARG A 139 -2.37 -2.26 18.84
C ARG A 139 -2.66 -2.53 20.31
N ARG A 140 -1.64 -2.47 21.17
CA ARG A 140 -1.80 -2.68 22.62
C ARG A 140 -2.77 -1.67 23.25
N LEU A 141 -2.83 -0.43 22.76
CA LEU A 141 -3.83 0.54 23.22
C LEU A 141 -5.25 0.20 22.75
N PHE A 142 -5.42 -0.27 21.52
CA PHE A 142 -6.72 -0.80 21.09
C PHE A 142 -7.17 -1.96 21.97
N ALA A 143 -6.25 -2.85 22.32
CA ALA A 143 -6.52 -3.99 23.18
C ALA A 143 -6.99 -3.56 24.58
N GLN A 144 -6.37 -2.53 25.16
CA GLN A 144 -6.76 -1.97 26.46
C GLN A 144 -8.07 -1.17 26.40
N SER A 145 -8.33 -0.51 25.27
CA SER A 145 -9.53 0.32 25.06
C SER A 145 -10.77 -0.49 24.67
N CYS A 146 -10.61 -1.78 24.38
CA CYS A 146 -11.70 -2.64 23.97
C CYS A 146 -12.40 -3.27 25.19
N HIS A 147 -13.67 -2.92 25.40
CA HIS A 147 -14.52 -3.56 26.42
C HIS A 147 -15.03 -4.95 26.00
N THR A 148 -14.89 -5.30 24.72
CA THR A 148 -15.25 -6.60 24.17
C THR A 148 -14.05 -7.55 24.28
N PRO A 149 -14.24 -8.83 24.61
CA PRO A 149 -13.15 -9.81 24.54
C PRO A 149 -12.50 -9.79 23.16
N LEU A 150 -11.17 -9.71 23.10
CA LEU A 150 -10.38 -9.67 21.86
C LEU A 150 -10.29 -11.06 21.22
N THR A 151 -11.43 -11.60 20.86
CA THR A 151 -11.54 -12.80 20.04
C THR A 151 -12.18 -12.42 18.72
N GLN A 152 -11.80 -13.11 17.65
CA GLN A 152 -12.36 -12.86 16.32
C GLN A 152 -13.89 -12.96 16.34
N LYS A 153 -14.43 -13.98 17.02
CA LYS A 153 -15.87 -14.20 17.16
C LYS A 153 -16.56 -13.04 17.89
N SER A 154 -15.98 -12.57 19.00
CA SER A 154 -16.56 -11.49 19.80
C SER A 154 -16.52 -10.14 19.08
N LEU A 155 -15.40 -9.80 18.45
CA LEU A 155 -15.26 -8.57 17.67
C LEU A 155 -16.23 -8.56 16.47
N PHE A 156 -16.30 -9.67 15.73
CA PHE A 156 -17.25 -9.80 14.62
C PHE A 156 -18.69 -9.65 15.09
N ALA A 157 -19.05 -10.33 16.18
CA ALA A 157 -20.39 -10.21 16.75
C ALA A 157 -20.69 -8.77 17.16
N SER A 158 -19.74 -8.06 17.77
CA SER A 158 -19.93 -6.68 18.23
C SER A 158 -20.07 -5.67 17.09
N TRP A 159 -19.44 -5.90 15.94
CA TRP A 159 -19.49 -5.00 14.78
C TRP A 159 -20.53 -5.40 13.73
N ARG A 160 -21.24 -6.52 13.94
CA ARG A 160 -22.21 -7.02 12.96
C ARG A 160 -23.51 -6.22 13.01
N ARG A 161 -23.95 -5.75 11.84
CA ARG A 161 -25.27 -5.14 11.67
C ARG A 161 -26.30 -6.23 11.39
N ILE A 162 -27.26 -6.40 12.30
CA ILE A 162 -28.32 -7.40 12.15
C ILE A 162 -29.37 -6.87 11.17
N GLY A 163 -29.70 -7.64 10.13
CA GLY A 163 -30.83 -7.34 9.23
C GLY A 163 -30.55 -6.35 8.08
N GLU A 164 -29.32 -5.85 7.95
CA GLU A 164 -28.93 -5.01 6.81
C GLU A 164 -28.19 -5.83 5.75
N SER A 165 -28.26 -5.41 4.48
CA SER A 165 -27.48 -5.99 3.37
C SER A 165 -25.96 -5.77 3.51
N CYS A 166 -25.47 -5.27 4.65
CA CYS A 166 -24.05 -5.06 4.93
C CYS A 166 -23.23 -6.36 4.83
N ASP A 167 -23.81 -7.51 5.20
CA ASP A 167 -23.18 -8.83 5.01
C ASP A 167 -22.97 -9.18 3.51
N SER A 168 -23.64 -8.45 2.59
CA SER A 168 -23.46 -8.56 1.15
C SER A 168 -22.49 -7.53 0.55
N ASN A 169 -21.99 -6.57 1.35
CA ASN A 169 -20.95 -5.64 0.91
C ASN A 169 -19.56 -6.24 1.13
N PRO A 170 -18.81 -6.63 0.08
CA PRO A 170 -17.53 -7.32 0.24
C PRO A 170 -16.46 -6.46 0.94
N GLN A 171 -16.51 -5.14 0.75
CA GLN A 171 -15.55 -4.21 1.35
C GLN A 171 -15.75 -4.12 2.87
N PHE A 172 -16.99 -4.04 3.33
CA PHE A 172 -17.30 -4.03 4.76
C PHE A 172 -16.90 -5.34 5.43
N VAL A 173 -17.29 -6.47 4.85
CA VAL A 173 -16.93 -7.80 5.37
C VAL A 173 -15.41 -7.97 5.42
N PHE A 174 -14.69 -7.49 4.42
CA PHE A 174 -13.23 -7.49 4.42
C PHE A 174 -12.65 -6.66 5.56
N TYR A 175 -13.00 -5.37 5.68
CA TYR A 175 -12.43 -4.51 6.73
C TYR A 175 -12.82 -4.94 8.13
N GLN A 176 -14.02 -5.50 8.31
CA GLN A 176 -14.43 -6.10 9.57
C GLN A 176 -13.52 -7.28 9.93
N LYS A 177 -13.29 -8.19 8.96
CA LYS A 177 -12.38 -9.33 9.13
C LYS A 177 -10.95 -8.89 9.42
N PHE A 178 -10.48 -7.92 8.66
CA PHE A 178 -9.11 -7.47 8.72
C PHE A 178 -8.83 -6.68 10.00
N ALA A 179 -9.74 -5.80 10.42
CA ALA A 179 -9.63 -5.08 11.68
C ALA A 179 -9.57 -6.05 12.86
N ALA A 180 -10.41 -7.09 12.90
CA ALA A 180 -10.32 -8.07 13.97
C ALA A 180 -9.00 -8.83 13.92
N PHE A 181 -8.55 -9.25 12.74
CA PHE A 181 -7.25 -9.92 12.57
C PHE A 181 -6.10 -9.08 13.14
N CYS A 182 -6.07 -7.77 12.83
CA CYS A 182 -5.03 -6.86 13.32
C CYS A 182 -5.12 -6.61 14.83
N LEU A 183 -6.29 -6.74 15.45
CA LEU A 183 -6.48 -6.49 16.89
C LEU A 183 -6.28 -7.74 17.76
N ILE A 184 -6.60 -8.93 17.27
CA ILE A 184 -6.42 -10.17 18.02
C ILE A 184 -4.94 -10.55 18.12
N ASP A 185 -4.60 -11.24 19.19
CA ASP A 185 -3.27 -11.80 19.34
C ASP A 185 -3.06 -12.95 18.33
N ASN A 186 -2.03 -12.81 17.49
CA ASN A 186 -1.63 -13.79 16.49
C ASN A 186 -0.11 -13.75 16.34
N HIS A 187 0.46 -14.73 15.64
CA HIS A 187 1.92 -14.83 15.56
C HIS A 187 2.55 -13.57 14.93
N LEU A 188 1.95 -12.97 13.90
CA LEU A 188 2.47 -11.79 13.20
C LEU A 188 2.51 -10.59 14.14
N VAL A 189 1.42 -10.43 14.87
CA VAL A 189 1.23 -9.40 15.89
C VAL A 189 2.27 -9.53 16.99
N ARG A 190 2.56 -10.74 17.48
CA ARG A 190 3.58 -10.96 18.53
C ARG A 190 4.98 -10.57 18.07
N GLU A 191 5.36 -10.98 16.87
CA GLU A 191 6.68 -10.67 16.30
C GLU A 191 6.95 -9.15 16.23
N VAL A 192 5.93 -8.37 15.88
CA VAL A 192 6.06 -6.92 15.73
C VAL A 192 5.81 -6.17 17.05
N GLU A 193 4.76 -6.52 17.79
CA GLU A 193 4.30 -5.74 18.95
C GLU A 193 5.05 -6.06 20.26
N ASP A 194 5.74 -7.21 20.35
CA ASP A 194 6.58 -7.56 21.50
C ASP A 194 7.98 -6.93 21.40
N THR A 195 8.31 -6.34 20.25
CA THR A 195 9.58 -5.64 20.00
C THR A 195 9.40 -4.13 20.19
N LEU A 196 10.39 -3.45 20.80
CA LEU A 196 10.36 -2.00 20.90
C LEU A 196 10.44 -1.36 19.50
N PRO A 197 9.70 -0.27 19.22
CA PRO A 197 9.78 0.44 17.94
C PRO A 197 11.20 0.81 17.52
N SER A 198 12.04 1.27 18.46
CA SER A 198 13.48 1.52 18.24
C SER A 198 14.30 0.27 17.90
N GLN A 199 13.81 -0.92 18.19
CA GLN A 199 14.48 -2.19 17.92
C GLN A 199 13.98 -2.87 16.65
N LEU A 200 12.81 -2.49 16.12
CA LEU A 200 12.23 -3.08 14.91
C LEU A 200 13.10 -2.90 13.67
N GLY A 201 13.93 -1.85 13.65
CA GLY A 201 14.92 -1.64 12.59
C GLY A 201 16.29 -2.27 12.85
N GLY A 202 16.55 -2.77 14.06
CA GLY A 202 17.85 -3.26 14.50
C GLY A 202 18.06 -4.72 14.12
N VAL A 203 19.13 -5.01 13.40
CA VAL A 203 19.37 -6.37 12.84
C VAL A 203 20.14 -7.31 13.76
N GLY A 204 19.99 -7.12 15.08
CA GLY A 204 20.62 -7.92 16.12
C GLY A 204 19.65 -8.51 17.14
N ALA A 205 18.34 -8.27 17.01
CA ALA A 205 17.35 -8.90 17.87
C ALA A 205 17.16 -10.37 17.48
N ILE A 206 16.95 -11.21 18.48
CA ILE A 206 16.75 -12.68 18.35
C ILE A 206 15.54 -13.04 17.47
N ASN A 207 14.71 -12.06 17.11
CA ASN A 207 13.61 -12.18 16.14
C ASN A 207 13.71 -11.01 15.13
N ASN A 208 14.14 -11.29 13.89
CA ASN A 208 14.11 -10.27 12.85
C ASN A 208 12.68 -10.15 12.30
N ALA A 209 11.91 -9.22 12.89
CA ALA A 209 10.54 -8.93 12.47
C ALA A 209 10.46 -8.67 10.96
N ILE A 210 11.47 -8.05 10.35
CA ILE A 210 11.49 -7.73 8.92
C ILE A 210 11.59 -9.00 8.07
N GLU A 211 12.53 -9.90 8.37
CA GLU A 211 12.64 -11.19 7.64
C GLU A 211 11.36 -12.02 7.77
N THR A 212 10.82 -12.04 8.99
CA THR A 212 9.59 -12.76 9.33
C THR A 212 8.37 -12.21 8.58
N LEU A 213 8.29 -10.89 8.43
CA LEU A 213 7.25 -10.23 7.64
C LEU A 213 7.46 -10.48 6.15
N LEU A 214 8.69 -10.36 5.64
CA LEU A 214 9.03 -10.61 4.23
C LEU A 214 8.67 -12.03 3.80
N ALA A 215 8.87 -13.02 4.66
CA ALA A 215 8.50 -14.41 4.37
C ALA A 215 6.97 -14.63 4.25
N ARG A 216 6.15 -13.67 4.67
CA ARG A 216 4.69 -13.80 4.73
C ARG A 216 3.92 -12.96 3.73
N ILE A 217 4.57 -12.06 3.01
CA ILE A 217 3.89 -11.17 2.06
C ILE A 217 3.42 -11.85 0.76
N ASP A 218 3.71 -13.14 0.60
CA ASP A 218 3.50 -13.88 -0.65
C ASP A 218 2.09 -14.48 -0.80
N GLY A 219 1.15 -14.00 0.02
CA GLY A 219 -0.23 -14.48 0.06
C GLY A 219 -1.27 -13.45 -0.37
N SER A 220 -2.49 -13.92 -0.60
CA SER A 220 -3.69 -13.09 -0.79
C SER A 220 -4.62 -13.14 0.43
N ASP A 221 -4.12 -13.59 1.57
CA ASP A 221 -4.85 -13.68 2.83
C ASP A 221 -4.69 -12.41 3.68
N LEU A 222 -5.28 -12.42 4.88
CA LEU A 222 -5.18 -11.26 5.78
C LEU A 222 -3.78 -11.13 6.40
N GLU A 223 -3.09 -12.25 6.56
CA GLU A 223 -1.74 -12.30 7.13
C GLU A 223 -0.73 -11.61 6.22
N SER A 224 -0.71 -11.96 4.94
CA SER A 224 0.13 -11.29 3.94
C SER A 224 -0.12 -9.78 3.88
N ARG A 225 -1.39 -9.38 3.86
CA ARG A 225 -1.76 -7.95 3.82
C ARG A 225 -1.36 -7.20 5.10
N ALA A 226 -1.49 -7.83 6.26
CA ALA A 226 -0.99 -7.27 7.51
C ALA A 226 0.53 -7.15 7.48
N ALA A 227 1.22 -8.19 6.98
CA ALA A 227 2.68 -8.23 6.90
C ALA A 227 3.22 -7.08 6.04
N LEU A 228 2.61 -6.86 4.85
CA LEU A 228 2.95 -5.76 3.97
C LEU A 228 2.76 -4.39 4.64
N ARG A 229 1.64 -4.19 5.36
CA ARG A 229 1.37 -2.93 6.06
C ARG A 229 2.31 -2.70 7.25
N TYR A 230 2.64 -3.75 8.01
CA TYR A 230 3.64 -3.68 9.09
C TYR A 230 5.02 -3.35 8.54
N LEU A 231 5.44 -3.95 7.42
CA LEU A 231 6.68 -3.58 6.75
C LEU A 231 6.67 -2.10 6.35
N GLY A 232 5.59 -1.62 5.75
CA GLY A 232 5.44 -0.18 5.45
C GLY A 232 5.61 0.69 6.69
N GLY A 233 4.96 0.33 7.80
CA GLY A 233 5.08 1.04 9.08
C GLY A 233 6.49 1.05 9.66
N ILE A 234 7.17 -0.10 9.67
CA ILE A 234 8.55 -0.23 10.16
C ILE A 234 9.52 0.57 9.29
N LEU A 235 9.35 0.52 7.96
CA LEU A 235 10.19 1.24 7.01
C LEU A 235 9.98 2.76 7.04
N GLU A 236 8.87 3.26 7.58
CA GLU A 236 8.70 4.69 7.85
C GLU A 236 9.55 5.17 9.05
N LEU A 237 10.02 4.25 9.91
CA LEU A 237 10.83 4.60 11.07
C LEU A 237 12.29 4.83 10.66
N PRO A 238 12.92 5.94 11.08
CA PRO A 238 14.30 6.27 10.67
C PRO A 238 15.32 5.26 11.15
N VAL A 239 15.06 4.59 12.28
CA VAL A 239 15.97 3.66 12.93
C VAL A 239 16.41 2.52 12.02
N TYR A 240 15.53 2.05 11.13
CA TYR A 240 15.88 1.02 10.15
C TYR A 240 16.94 1.49 9.14
N TRP A 241 16.87 2.75 8.72
CA TRP A 241 17.72 3.31 7.66
C TRP A 241 19.04 3.90 8.18
N ILE A 242 19.13 4.16 9.48
CA ILE A 242 20.28 4.83 10.10
C ILE A 242 21.40 3.86 10.49
N ASP A 243 21.14 2.57 10.79
CA ASP A 243 22.21 1.62 11.12
C ASP A 243 22.92 1.07 9.86
N ARG A 244 24.04 1.73 9.55
CA ARG A 244 24.82 1.66 8.31
C ARG A 244 25.72 0.44 8.20
N SER A 245 26.03 -0.17 9.34
CA SER A 245 27.22 -1.01 9.47
C SER A 245 26.92 -2.49 9.44
N SER A 246 25.67 -2.87 9.72
CA SER A 246 25.27 -4.27 9.72
C SER A 246 25.17 -4.80 8.29
N PRO A 247 25.95 -5.84 7.92
CA PRO A 247 25.76 -6.58 6.67
C PRO A 247 24.31 -7.06 6.51
N HIS A 248 23.62 -7.32 7.61
CA HIS A 248 22.24 -7.77 7.61
C HIS A 248 21.26 -6.68 7.16
N THR A 249 21.47 -5.40 7.50
CA THR A 249 20.62 -4.30 6.98
C THR A 249 20.69 -4.23 5.46
N ARG A 250 21.88 -4.48 4.88
CA ARG A 250 22.08 -4.49 3.42
C ARG A 250 21.33 -5.66 2.76
N VAL A 251 21.41 -6.85 3.35
CA VAL A 251 20.70 -8.05 2.86
C VAL A 251 19.19 -7.86 2.98
N ALA A 252 18.69 -7.38 4.13
CA ALA A 252 17.28 -7.10 4.33
C ALA A 252 16.78 -6.03 3.35
N SER A 253 17.53 -4.96 3.14
CA SER A 253 17.17 -3.90 2.18
C SER A 253 17.10 -4.44 0.75
N LYS A 254 18.04 -5.31 0.35
CA LYS A 254 17.98 -6.00 -0.94
C LYS A 254 16.70 -6.82 -1.06
N ALA A 255 16.38 -7.63 -0.07
CA ALA A 255 15.17 -8.45 -0.06
C ALA A 255 13.89 -7.58 -0.13
N ILE A 256 13.86 -6.45 0.57
CA ILE A 256 12.76 -5.48 0.52
C ILE A 256 12.58 -4.91 -0.89
N PHE A 257 13.65 -4.47 -1.55
CA PHE A 257 13.57 -3.95 -2.92
C PHE A 257 13.18 -5.02 -3.93
N GLU A 258 13.75 -6.23 -3.82
CA GLU A 258 13.37 -7.37 -4.67
C GLU A 258 11.90 -7.70 -4.50
N ARG A 259 11.39 -7.69 -3.26
CA ARG A 259 9.97 -7.97 -3.05
C ARG A 259 9.04 -6.86 -3.48
N ALA A 260 9.41 -5.60 -3.25
CA ALA A 260 8.64 -4.47 -3.75
C ALA A 260 8.56 -4.49 -5.28
N ARG A 261 9.65 -4.83 -5.97
CA ARG A 261 9.66 -5.05 -7.42
C ARG A 261 8.67 -6.13 -7.82
N ASP A 262 8.72 -7.30 -7.19
CA ASP A 262 7.86 -8.43 -7.57
C ASP A 262 6.37 -8.09 -7.39
N ILE A 263 6.01 -7.46 -6.26
CA ILE A 263 4.64 -6.98 -5.99
C ILE A 263 4.17 -6.02 -7.10
N LEU A 264 5.04 -5.09 -7.53
CA LEU A 264 4.70 -4.17 -8.61
C LEU A 264 4.56 -4.86 -9.97
N LEU A 265 5.32 -5.92 -10.23
CA LEU A 265 5.17 -6.72 -11.45
C LEU A 265 3.83 -7.47 -11.45
N ASP A 266 3.40 -7.98 -10.30
CA ASP A 266 2.12 -8.68 -10.13
C ASP A 266 0.89 -7.76 -10.29
N LEU A 267 1.05 -6.44 -10.10
CA LEU A 267 0.01 -5.44 -10.39
C LEU A 267 -0.30 -5.27 -11.89
N ASP A 268 0.42 -5.98 -12.75
CA ASP A 268 0.30 -5.95 -14.20
C ASP A 268 0.31 -4.51 -14.75
N LEU A 269 1.32 -3.75 -14.34
CA LEU A 269 1.47 -2.34 -14.70
C LEU A 269 1.68 -2.12 -16.22
N GLY A 270 1.96 -3.19 -16.97
CA GLY A 270 2.31 -3.18 -18.39
C GLY A 270 1.15 -3.42 -19.37
N THR A 271 0.01 -3.98 -18.95
CA THR A 271 -1.12 -4.18 -19.87
C THR A 271 -1.95 -2.91 -20.00
N ALA A 272 -2.07 -2.42 -21.24
CA ALA A 272 -2.78 -1.18 -21.58
C ALA A 272 -4.30 -1.36 -21.75
N ILE A 273 -4.88 -2.49 -21.32
CA ILE A 273 -6.29 -2.76 -21.58
C ILE A 273 -7.13 -2.09 -20.48
N GLU A 274 -7.68 -0.93 -20.81
CA GLU A 274 -8.72 -0.20 -20.08
C GLU A 274 -10.06 -0.96 -20.06
N ASN A 275 -10.04 -2.23 -19.64
CA ASN A 275 -11.29 -2.91 -19.32
C ASN A 275 -11.72 -2.42 -17.94
N ASP A 276 -12.69 -1.50 -17.95
CA ASP A 276 -13.35 -0.84 -16.81
C ASP A 276 -14.11 -1.80 -15.87
N SER A 277 -13.82 -3.10 -15.97
CA SER A 277 -14.55 -4.20 -15.33
C SER A 277 -13.71 -5.05 -14.38
N ALA A 278 -12.52 -4.62 -13.97
CA ALA A 278 -11.72 -5.36 -12.97
C ALA A 278 -12.16 -5.07 -11.51
N PRO A 279 -12.68 -6.05 -10.74
CA PRO A 279 -12.75 -6.00 -9.27
C PRO A 279 -11.43 -6.54 -8.67
N PRO A 280 -11.28 -6.77 -7.35
CA PRO A 280 -11.30 -5.89 -6.19
C PRO A 280 -9.87 -5.41 -5.80
N VAL A 281 -9.02 -5.04 -6.77
CA VAL A 281 -7.59 -4.67 -6.58
C VAL A 281 -7.39 -3.38 -5.74
N VAL A 282 -8.46 -2.62 -5.49
CA VAL A 282 -8.43 -1.31 -4.81
C VAL A 282 -7.96 -1.39 -3.35
N MET A 283 -8.15 -2.52 -2.65
CA MET A 283 -7.79 -2.63 -1.23
C MET A 283 -6.33 -2.98 -0.98
N GLU A 284 -5.65 -3.58 -1.96
CA GLU A 284 -4.22 -3.89 -1.88
C GLU A 284 -3.38 -2.71 -2.36
N SER A 285 -3.87 -1.91 -3.30
CA SER A 285 -3.13 -0.76 -3.83
C SER A 285 -2.75 0.25 -2.75
N GLU A 286 -3.60 0.49 -1.74
CA GLU A 286 -3.25 1.38 -0.61
C GLU A 286 -2.06 0.84 0.20
N ALA A 287 -2.06 -0.46 0.52
CA ALA A 287 -0.98 -1.07 1.30
C ALA A 287 0.33 -1.10 0.51
N ILE A 288 0.25 -1.41 -0.78
CA ILE A 288 1.39 -1.38 -1.71
C ILE A 288 1.92 0.05 -1.84
N ASP A 289 1.04 1.05 -1.94
CA ASP A 289 1.43 2.46 -2.06
C ASP A 289 2.11 2.95 -0.77
N ILE A 290 1.61 2.59 0.41
CA ILE A 290 2.27 2.94 1.68
C ILE A 290 3.64 2.25 1.78
N PHE A 291 3.73 0.96 1.45
CA PHE A 291 4.98 0.20 1.49
C PHE A 291 6.02 0.80 0.54
N ALA A 292 5.65 1.06 -0.72
CA ALA A 292 6.53 1.68 -1.70
C ALA A 292 6.93 3.11 -1.28
N HIS A 293 6.00 3.90 -0.75
CA HIS A 293 6.27 5.24 -0.25
C HIS A 293 7.26 5.23 0.94
N ALA A 294 7.17 4.23 1.82
CA ALA A 294 8.07 4.05 2.95
C ALA A 294 9.49 3.69 2.49
N ILE A 295 9.63 2.77 1.51
CA ILE A 295 10.92 2.43 0.89
C ILE A 295 11.60 3.68 0.31
N LEU A 296 10.86 4.48 -0.45
CA LEU A 296 11.38 5.71 -1.05
C LEU A 296 11.84 6.72 0.00
N GLY A 297 11.08 6.88 1.09
CA GLY A 297 11.48 7.76 2.18
C GLY A 297 12.69 7.31 2.95
N GLY A 298 12.77 6.01 3.15
CA GLY A 298 13.95 5.36 3.65
C GLY A 298 15.19 5.62 2.83
N LEU A 299 15.07 5.49 1.50
CA LEU A 299 16.14 5.78 0.56
C LEU A 299 16.57 7.26 0.64
N GLU A 300 15.64 8.20 0.75
CA GLU A 300 15.95 9.62 0.95
C GLU A 300 16.73 9.87 2.25
N ILE A 301 16.28 9.28 3.36
CA ILE A 301 16.98 9.34 4.66
C ILE A 301 18.38 8.76 4.53
N TRP A 302 18.49 7.60 3.87
CA TRP A 302 19.75 6.91 3.65
C TRP A 302 20.71 7.79 2.84
N VAL A 303 20.29 8.36 1.71
CA VAL A 303 21.15 9.21 0.88
C VAL A 303 21.50 10.53 1.55
N GLY A 304 20.54 11.20 2.20
CA GLY A 304 20.81 12.44 2.94
C GLY A 304 21.79 12.23 4.09
N SER A 305 21.78 11.04 4.68
CA SER A 305 22.69 10.62 5.73
C SER A 305 24.09 10.22 5.21
N HIS A 306 24.23 9.98 3.90
CA HIS A 306 25.43 9.50 3.23
C HIS A 306 25.73 10.32 1.97
N PRO A 307 26.05 11.61 2.10
CA PRO A 307 26.43 12.41 0.94
C PRO A 307 27.65 11.78 0.27
N VAL A 308 27.47 11.34 -0.97
CA VAL A 308 28.58 10.95 -1.84
C VAL A 308 29.44 12.20 -2.02
N GLY A 309 30.68 12.15 -1.54
CA GLY A 309 31.60 13.26 -1.73
C GLY A 309 31.80 13.53 -3.23
N PRO A 310 31.97 14.79 -3.64
CA PRO A 310 32.14 15.16 -5.05
C PRO A 310 33.34 14.49 -5.74
N ASP A 311 34.29 13.95 -4.97
CA ASP A 311 35.54 13.35 -5.46
C ASP A 311 35.58 11.81 -5.41
N SER A 312 34.46 11.11 -5.14
CA SER A 312 34.47 9.65 -5.27
C SER A 312 34.17 9.27 -6.71
N ASP A 313 35.22 8.90 -7.45
CA ASP A 313 35.16 8.32 -8.82
C ASP A 313 34.30 7.05 -8.93
N ASN A 314 33.76 6.57 -7.81
CA ASN A 314 32.81 5.48 -7.74
C ASN A 314 31.76 5.81 -6.68
N PRO A 315 30.54 6.23 -7.05
CA PRO A 315 29.48 6.40 -6.07
C PRO A 315 29.24 5.06 -5.38
N SER A 316 29.58 5.00 -4.08
CA SER A 316 29.53 3.75 -3.28
C SER A 316 28.19 3.00 -3.35
N TRP A 317 27.11 3.67 -3.76
CA TRP A 317 25.79 3.07 -3.97
C TRP A 317 25.67 2.19 -5.21
N GLU A 318 26.43 2.39 -6.30
CA GLU A 318 26.37 1.50 -7.48
C GLU A 318 26.87 0.08 -7.14
N SER A 319 27.78 0.00 -6.17
CA SER A 319 28.25 -1.27 -5.61
C SER A 319 27.32 -1.88 -4.55
N ALA A 320 26.24 -1.18 -4.15
CA ALA A 320 25.33 -1.69 -3.15
C ALA A 320 24.48 -2.82 -3.74
N CYS A 321 24.44 -3.97 -3.05
CA CYS A 321 23.76 -5.18 -3.52
C CYS A 321 22.25 -5.02 -3.80
N TRP A 322 21.64 -3.94 -3.32
CA TRP A 322 20.23 -3.60 -3.53
C TRP A 322 19.99 -2.63 -4.69
N PHE A 323 21.03 -2.01 -5.26
CA PHE A 323 20.90 -0.91 -6.22
C PHE A 323 20.13 -1.31 -7.50
N SER A 324 20.46 -2.46 -8.09
CA SER A 324 19.80 -2.97 -9.31
C SER A 324 18.31 -3.28 -9.08
N ALA A 325 17.96 -3.85 -7.93
CA ALA A 325 16.57 -4.09 -7.55
C ALA A 325 15.84 -2.75 -7.34
N GLY A 326 16.49 -1.79 -6.66
CA GLY A 326 15.98 -0.43 -6.48
C GLY A 326 15.73 0.29 -7.81
N GLU A 327 16.64 0.20 -8.76
CA GLU A 327 16.50 0.81 -10.09
C GLU A 327 15.24 0.31 -10.81
N THR A 328 15.03 -1.01 -10.79
CA THR A 328 13.86 -1.63 -11.42
C THR A 328 12.57 -1.20 -10.71
N PHE A 329 12.58 -1.19 -9.38
CA PHE A 329 11.46 -0.71 -8.58
C PHE A 329 11.08 0.75 -8.90
N ILE A 330 12.05 1.67 -8.98
CA ILE A 330 11.81 3.07 -9.37
C ILE A 330 11.23 3.18 -10.78
N LYS A 331 11.76 2.40 -11.74
CA LYS A 331 11.24 2.36 -13.11
C LYS A 331 9.78 1.95 -13.15
N LEU A 332 9.40 0.90 -12.41
CA LEU A 332 8.01 0.43 -12.31
C LEU A 332 7.09 1.49 -11.71
N LEU A 333 7.50 2.15 -10.63
CA LEU A 333 6.71 3.22 -10.01
C LEU A 333 6.51 4.44 -10.92
N ARG A 334 7.44 4.71 -11.83
CA ARG A 334 7.34 5.82 -12.79
C ARG A 334 6.40 5.54 -13.96
N MET A 335 5.95 4.29 -14.15
CA MET A 335 5.02 3.91 -15.22
C MET A 335 3.65 4.61 -15.04
N PRO A 336 2.96 5.01 -16.13
CA PRO A 336 1.69 5.75 -16.04
C PRO A 336 0.63 5.07 -15.19
N ARG A 337 0.50 3.74 -15.29
CA ARG A 337 -0.47 2.95 -14.51
C ARG A 337 -0.14 2.94 -13.01
N ALA A 338 1.14 2.89 -12.64
CA ALA A 338 1.57 3.01 -11.25
C ALA A 338 1.21 4.40 -10.68
N ARG A 339 1.31 5.48 -11.48
CA ARG A 339 0.89 6.82 -11.03
C ARG A 339 -0.59 6.91 -10.68
N LYS A 340 -1.43 6.15 -11.39
CA LYS A 340 -2.88 6.08 -11.14
C LYS A 340 -3.21 5.21 -9.92
N LEU A 341 -2.50 4.09 -9.76
CA LEU A 341 -2.78 3.11 -8.71
C LEU A 341 -2.09 3.42 -7.37
N LEU A 342 -0.91 4.04 -7.41
CA LEU A 342 0.01 4.26 -6.28
C LEU A 342 0.42 5.75 -6.21
N PRO A 343 -0.54 6.66 -5.98
CA PRO A 343 -0.30 8.09 -6.08
C PRO A 343 0.75 8.63 -5.09
N LEU A 344 0.83 8.08 -3.86
CA LEU A 344 1.77 8.57 -2.85
C LEU A 344 3.22 8.24 -3.22
N SER A 345 3.46 7.02 -3.68
CA SER A 345 4.77 6.55 -4.12
C SER A 345 5.18 7.26 -5.40
N SER A 346 4.25 7.41 -6.35
CA SER A 346 4.49 8.13 -7.60
C SER A 346 4.94 9.57 -7.35
N GLN A 347 4.27 10.31 -6.47
CA GLN A 347 4.67 11.67 -6.14
C GLN A 347 6.10 11.70 -5.57
N ARG A 348 6.42 10.74 -4.70
CA ARG A 348 7.74 10.67 -4.07
C ARG A 348 8.86 10.27 -5.04
N THR A 349 8.58 9.51 -6.11
CA THR A 349 9.60 9.24 -7.14
C THR A 349 10.07 10.48 -7.91
N GLN A 350 9.36 11.61 -7.78
CA GLN A 350 9.65 12.88 -8.44
C GLN A 350 10.47 13.84 -7.57
N THR A 351 10.81 13.47 -6.32
CA THR A 351 11.68 14.29 -5.46
C THR A 351 13.07 14.41 -6.06
N ASP A 352 13.73 15.55 -5.81
CA ASP A 352 15.06 15.83 -6.35
C ASP A 352 16.08 14.82 -5.84
N GLU A 353 15.92 14.34 -4.61
CA GLU A 353 16.74 13.31 -3.98
C GLU A 353 16.64 11.99 -4.76
N VAL A 354 15.43 11.48 -5.01
CA VAL A 354 15.24 10.22 -5.76
C VAL A 354 15.67 10.37 -7.21
N ARG A 355 15.45 11.53 -7.83
CA ARG A 355 15.92 11.82 -9.20
C ARG A 355 17.43 11.89 -9.32
N LYS A 356 18.14 12.42 -8.31
CA LYS A 356 19.61 12.43 -8.27
C LYS A 356 20.19 11.02 -8.22
N ILE A 357 19.55 10.12 -7.46
CA ILE A 357 20.00 8.72 -7.32
C ILE A 357 19.67 7.92 -8.58
N TYR A 358 18.46 8.10 -9.11
CA TYR A 358 17.95 7.38 -10.27
C TYR A 358 17.50 8.38 -11.34
N PRO A 359 18.43 8.92 -12.14
CA PRO A 359 18.11 9.76 -13.28
C PRO A 359 17.54 8.88 -14.40
N VAL A 360 16.28 8.49 -14.26
CA VAL A 360 15.56 7.78 -15.33
C VAL A 360 14.88 8.84 -16.17
N ALA A 361 15.30 8.91 -17.41
CA ALA A 361 14.63 9.62 -18.47
C ALA A 361 13.14 9.29 -18.53
N GLU A 362 12.28 10.32 -18.50
CA GLU A 362 10.82 10.16 -18.49
C GLU A 362 10.24 9.75 -19.86
N ASN A 363 11.08 9.66 -20.90
CA ASN A 363 10.65 9.39 -22.27
C ASN A 363 10.84 7.91 -22.68
N THR A 364 9.81 7.31 -23.29
CA THR A 364 9.79 5.90 -23.74
C THR A 364 10.94 5.56 -24.70
N THR A 365 11.41 6.52 -25.47
CA THR A 365 12.57 6.38 -26.37
C THR A 365 13.87 6.15 -25.60
N GLU A 366 14.06 6.85 -24.48
CA GLU A 366 15.24 6.70 -23.64
C GLU A 366 15.19 5.43 -22.80
N VAL A 367 13.99 4.96 -22.40
CA VAL A 367 13.81 3.64 -21.78
C VAL A 367 14.17 2.52 -22.75
N LEU A 368 13.83 2.63 -24.04
CA LEU A 368 14.24 1.65 -25.07
C LEU A 368 15.75 1.69 -25.35
N VAL A 369 16.36 2.88 -25.37
CA VAL A 369 17.82 3.03 -25.48
C VAL A 369 18.53 2.45 -24.26
N PHE A 370 17.99 2.67 -23.07
CA PHE A 370 18.53 2.13 -21.82
C PHE A 370 18.37 0.60 -21.74
N ARG A 371 17.22 0.05 -22.16
CA ARG A 371 17.00 -1.41 -22.26
C ARG A 371 18.00 -2.04 -23.23
N ALA A 372 18.20 -1.41 -24.40
CA ALA A 372 19.22 -1.84 -25.36
C ALA A 372 20.66 -1.69 -24.84
N MET A 373 20.93 -0.81 -23.88
CA MET A 373 22.24 -0.69 -23.22
C MET A 373 22.43 -1.75 -22.12
N VAL A 374 21.40 -2.06 -21.34
CA VAL A 374 21.42 -3.09 -20.30
C VAL A 374 21.53 -4.49 -20.93
N ASP A 375 20.78 -4.76 -22.00
CA ASP A 375 20.85 -6.05 -22.71
C ASP A 375 22.24 -6.27 -23.35
N LYS A 376 22.88 -5.20 -23.83
CA LYS A 376 24.27 -5.22 -24.32
C LYS A 376 25.31 -5.42 -23.21
N SER A 377 25.02 -4.98 -21.98
CA SER A 377 25.89 -5.18 -20.81
C SER A 377 25.88 -6.65 -20.36
N THR A 378 24.72 -7.32 -20.43
CA THR A 378 24.59 -8.74 -20.10
C THR A 378 25.17 -9.69 -21.16
N GLU A 379 25.24 -9.26 -22.43
CA GLU A 379 25.88 -10.04 -23.51
C GLU A 379 27.42 -9.84 -23.57
N GLY A 380 27.97 -8.88 -22.83
CA GLY A 380 29.37 -8.43 -22.95
C GLY A 380 30.40 -9.11 -22.05
N SER A 381 30.07 -10.18 -21.31
CA SER A 381 31.05 -10.88 -20.44
C SER A 381 31.77 -12.05 -21.13
N SER A 382 31.81 -12.08 -22.47
CA SER A 382 32.74 -12.96 -23.18
C SER A 382 33.27 -12.30 -24.46
N LYS A 383 34.34 -11.51 -24.29
CA LYS A 383 35.57 -11.43 -25.14
C LYS A 383 36.09 -9.99 -25.26
N LEU A 384 37.31 -9.80 -24.77
CA LEU A 384 38.19 -8.66 -25.06
C LEU A 384 38.51 -8.57 -26.57
N ASN A 385 38.38 -7.37 -27.15
CA ASN A 385 39.49 -6.56 -27.70
C ASN A 385 38.97 -5.28 -28.42
N ALA A 386 39.66 -4.17 -28.14
CA ALA A 386 39.53 -2.74 -28.52
C ALA A 386 39.29 -2.38 -30.03
N PRO A 387 39.23 -1.09 -30.45
CA PRO A 387 38.67 0.15 -29.85
C PRO A 387 37.84 1.05 -30.83
N TYR A 388 37.19 2.09 -30.27
CA TYR A 388 36.92 3.44 -30.82
C TYR A 388 36.57 3.62 -32.31
N GLU A 389 35.28 3.83 -32.61
CA GLU A 389 34.76 4.87 -33.51
C GLU A 389 33.21 4.83 -33.49
N THR A 390 32.56 5.96 -33.79
CA THR A 390 31.10 6.14 -33.92
C THR A 390 30.36 6.75 -32.72
N ILE A 391 30.79 7.95 -32.29
CA ILE A 391 29.85 9.00 -31.83
C ILE A 391 30.12 10.25 -32.67
N THR A 392 29.76 10.20 -33.94
CA THR A 392 29.71 11.37 -34.83
C THR A 392 28.74 11.08 -35.98
N LYS A 393 27.43 11.11 -35.73
CA LYS A 393 26.43 11.17 -36.83
C LYS A 393 24.98 11.56 -36.46
N LEU A 394 24.70 12.07 -35.26
CA LEU A 394 23.35 12.52 -34.90
C LEU A 394 23.33 13.93 -34.27
N SER A 395 24.10 14.85 -34.85
CA SER A 395 24.02 16.30 -34.56
C SER A 395 23.85 17.18 -35.79
N GLN A 396 23.52 16.60 -36.95
CA GLN A 396 23.20 17.35 -38.16
C GLN A 396 21.78 17.05 -38.59
N LEU A 397 20.84 17.87 -38.09
CA LEU A 397 19.62 18.30 -38.78
C LEU A 397 18.83 19.23 -37.85
N ARG A 398 19.28 20.49 -37.75
CA ARG A 398 18.39 21.65 -37.58
C ARG A 398 19.05 22.88 -38.20
N ALA A 399 18.20 23.67 -38.86
CA ALA A 399 18.40 25.03 -39.32
C ALA A 399 19.25 25.19 -40.59
N ASP A 400 18.61 25.24 -41.76
CA ASP A 400 18.33 26.54 -42.41
C ASP A 400 17.71 26.31 -43.80
N ASP A 401 16.39 26.56 -43.91
CA ASP A 401 15.79 27.05 -45.15
C ASP A 401 15.81 28.58 -45.08
N ILE A 402 16.76 29.20 -45.77
CA ILE A 402 16.60 30.56 -46.30
C ILE A 402 16.61 30.44 -47.83
N VAL A 403 15.45 30.76 -48.37
CA VAL A 403 15.08 30.93 -49.79
C VAL A 403 15.99 31.95 -50.48
N ILE A 404 16.36 31.68 -51.74
CA ILE A 404 16.16 32.56 -52.93
C ILE A 404 16.66 31.79 -54.17
N ALA A 405 15.71 31.30 -54.97
CA ALA A 405 15.52 31.50 -56.42
C ALA A 405 14.49 30.50 -56.95
#